data_AF-A0A7V3T7F3-F1
#
_entry.id   AF-A0A7V3T7F3-F1
#
_cell.length_a   1.000
_cell.length_b   1.000
_cell.length_c   1.000
_cell.angle_alpha   90.00
_cell.angle_beta   90.00
_cell.angle_gamma   90.00
#
_symmetry.space_group_name_H-M   'P 1'
#
loop_
_entity.id
_entity.type
_entity.pdbx_description
1 polymer ?
#
loop_
_entity_poly.entity_id
_entity_poly.type
_entity_poly.pdbx_seq_one_letter_code
_entity_poly.pdbx_strand_id
1 'polypeptide(L)'
;MFTGIVEEAGPVEQIAPGPNAIRLVVRTLKCGQGLAVGDSLAVNGCCLTVVKVVRRGPYRLAHFDLLRETWQRTNFQFAHPGTLVNLERSLPANGRLGGHFVTGHIDGLGRIERWERVGPDHVLEISAPAQVMRYVVFKGSIAVDGISLTVAGVRPKGFRIWIIPHTFEVTNLRQRKVGDAVNLEADLIGKYVEQFVRLK
;
A
#
# COMPACT_ATOMS: atom_id res chain seq x y z
N MET A 1 0.48 11.16 -6.37
CA MET A 1 0.51 11.49 -4.94
C MET A 1 -0.79 11.04 -4.32
N PHE A 2 -0.72 10.54 -3.09
CA PHE A 2 -1.79 9.93 -2.31
C PHE A 2 -1.68 10.39 -0.85
N THR A 3 -2.61 9.97 -0.02
CA THR A 3 -2.70 10.34 1.40
C THR A 3 -2.50 9.16 2.34
N GLY A 4 -2.57 7.94 1.81
CA GLY A 4 -2.60 6.71 2.56
C GLY A 4 -3.95 6.43 3.21
N ILE A 5 -5.02 7.10 2.80
CA ILE A 5 -6.38 6.83 3.26
C ILE A 5 -7.05 5.92 2.23
N VAL A 6 -6.96 4.62 2.48
CA VAL A 6 -7.53 3.58 1.63
C VAL A 6 -9.03 3.79 1.46
N GLU A 7 -9.49 3.82 0.21
CA GLU A 7 -10.90 4.07 -0.11
C GLU A 7 -11.71 2.79 -0.24
N GLU A 8 -11.07 1.69 -0.65
CA GLU A 8 -11.65 0.36 -0.70
C GLU A 8 -10.57 -0.75 -0.77
N ALA A 9 -10.96 -1.99 -0.48
CA ALA A 9 -10.16 -3.18 -0.74
C ALA A 9 -10.81 -4.00 -1.87
N GLY A 10 -10.15 -4.06 -3.02
CA GLY A 10 -10.62 -4.75 -4.22
C GLY A 10 -9.92 -6.10 -4.44
N PRO A 11 -10.61 -7.17 -4.88
CA PRO A 11 -9.95 -8.42 -5.19
C PRO A 11 -9.17 -8.32 -6.52
N VAL A 12 -7.99 -8.95 -6.53
CA VAL A 12 -7.26 -9.25 -7.76
C VAL A 12 -8.10 -10.23 -8.58
N GLU A 13 -8.45 -9.85 -9.80
CA GLU A 13 -9.21 -10.68 -10.73
C GLU A 13 -8.28 -11.59 -11.54
N GLN A 14 -7.13 -11.06 -11.96
CA GLN A 14 -6.19 -11.80 -12.81
C GLN A 14 -4.76 -11.28 -12.63
N ILE A 15 -3.81 -12.22 -12.71
CA ILE A 15 -2.39 -11.95 -12.90
C ILE A 15 -1.93 -12.75 -14.10
N ALA A 16 -1.36 -12.10 -15.10
CA ALA A 16 -0.86 -12.76 -16.31
C ALA A 16 0.54 -12.22 -16.66
N PRO A 17 1.60 -13.00 -16.39
CA PRO A 17 2.95 -12.67 -16.84
C PRO A 17 3.00 -12.67 -18.38
N GLY A 18 3.51 -11.60 -18.96
CA GLY A 18 3.81 -11.48 -20.38
C GLY A 18 5.30 -11.23 -20.64
N PRO A 19 5.71 -11.17 -21.91
CA PRO A 19 7.13 -10.99 -22.28
C PRO A 19 7.70 -9.63 -21.82
N ASN A 20 6.90 -8.56 -21.86
CA ASN A 20 7.35 -7.20 -21.58
C ASN A 20 6.83 -6.62 -20.25
N ALA A 21 5.72 -7.17 -19.73
CA ALA A 21 5.07 -6.69 -18.52
C ALA A 21 4.26 -7.81 -17.86
N ILE A 22 3.94 -7.63 -16.59
CA ILE A 22 3.02 -8.50 -15.87
C ILE A 22 1.68 -7.78 -15.77
N ARG A 23 0.65 -8.34 -16.40
CA ARG A 23 -0.69 -7.77 -16.36
C ARG A 23 -1.33 -8.08 -15.02
N LEU A 24 -1.67 -7.03 -14.27
CA LEU A 24 -2.48 -7.11 -13.06
C LEU A 24 -3.87 -6.56 -13.39
N VAL A 25 -4.92 -7.28 -13.01
CA VAL A 25 -6.32 -6.84 -13.14
C VAL A 25 -6.95 -6.84 -11.77
N VAL A 26 -7.48 -5.70 -11.36
CA VAL A 26 -8.11 -5.52 -10.04
C VAL A 26 -9.55 -5.08 -10.22
N ARG A 27 -10.44 -5.70 -9.46
CA ARG A 27 -11.83 -5.28 -9.38
C ARG A 27 -11.95 -4.07 -8.45
N THR A 28 -12.60 -3.04 -8.96
CA THR A 28 -12.82 -1.76 -8.28
C THR A 28 -14.31 -1.45 -8.24
N LEU A 29 -14.77 -0.77 -7.19
CA LEU A 29 -16.14 -0.29 -7.07
C LEU A 29 -16.14 1.23 -6.96
N LYS A 30 -15.72 1.77 -5.83
CA LYS A 30 -15.61 3.21 -5.57
C LYS A 30 -14.44 3.82 -6.32
N CYS A 31 -13.26 3.21 -6.29
CA CYS A 31 -12.07 3.72 -6.97
C CYS A 31 -12.18 3.65 -8.49
N GLY A 32 -13.05 2.77 -9.01
CA GLY A 32 -13.35 2.70 -10.43
C GLY A 32 -14.23 3.85 -10.93
N GLN A 33 -14.95 4.56 -10.06
CA GLN A 33 -15.83 5.64 -10.48
C GLN A 33 -15.02 6.83 -10.96
N GLY A 34 -15.20 7.19 -12.24
CA GLY A 34 -14.44 8.26 -12.89
C GLY A 34 -13.02 7.88 -13.30
N LEU A 35 -12.59 6.63 -13.07
CA LEU A 35 -11.25 6.16 -13.44
C LEU A 35 -11.09 6.06 -14.96
N ALA A 36 -10.07 6.69 -15.50
CA ALA A 36 -9.72 6.73 -16.90
C ALA A 36 -8.35 6.08 -17.18
N VAL A 37 -8.10 5.77 -18.46
CA VAL A 37 -6.76 5.35 -18.91
C VAL A 37 -5.78 6.51 -18.75
N GLY A 38 -4.61 6.23 -18.19
CA GLY A 38 -3.59 7.23 -17.85
C GLY A 38 -3.64 7.70 -16.39
N ASP A 39 -4.75 7.47 -15.68
CA ASP A 39 -4.85 7.81 -14.27
C ASP A 39 -3.91 6.97 -13.42
N SER A 40 -3.45 7.55 -12.31
CA SER A 40 -2.69 6.85 -11.28
C SER A 40 -3.60 6.36 -10.15
N LEU A 41 -3.53 5.06 -9.86
CA LEU A 41 -4.21 4.40 -8.75
C LEU A 41 -3.17 3.73 -7.85
N ALA A 42 -3.20 3.99 -6.55
CA ALA A 42 -2.39 3.25 -5.60
C ALA A 42 -3.02 1.87 -5.36
N VAL A 43 -2.24 0.82 -5.55
CA VAL A 43 -2.62 -0.58 -5.29
C VAL A 43 -1.66 -1.16 -4.26
N ASN A 44 -2.15 -1.49 -3.06
CA ASN A 44 -1.30 -1.77 -1.88
C ASN A 44 -0.20 -0.69 -1.70
N GLY A 45 -0.57 0.57 -1.90
CA GLY A 45 0.35 1.70 -1.85
C GLY A 45 1.21 1.89 -3.09
N CYS A 46 1.42 0.90 -3.95
CA CYS A 46 2.21 1.11 -5.16
C CYS A 46 1.42 1.92 -6.20
N CYS A 47 1.98 3.04 -6.65
CA CYS A 47 1.40 3.88 -7.69
C CYS A 47 1.45 3.13 -9.04
N LEU A 48 0.29 2.83 -9.62
CA LEU A 48 0.19 2.18 -10.93
C LEU A 48 -0.64 3.00 -11.90
N THR A 49 -0.23 3.04 -13.16
CA THR A 49 -0.96 3.69 -14.24
C THR A 49 -2.00 2.75 -14.84
N VAL A 50 -3.24 3.21 -14.89
CA VAL A 50 -4.35 2.47 -15.50
C VAL A 50 -4.17 2.42 -17.01
N VAL A 51 -4.06 1.22 -17.58
CA VAL A 51 -3.91 1.03 -19.04
C VAL A 51 -5.20 0.59 -19.73
N LYS A 52 -6.19 0.10 -18.96
CA LYS A 52 -7.52 -0.28 -19.46
C LYS A 52 -8.52 -0.28 -18.31
N VAL A 53 -9.74 0.15 -18.60
CA VAL A 53 -10.89 0.02 -17.67
C VAL A 53 -12.03 -0.69 -18.39
N VAL A 54 -12.57 -1.75 -17.79
CA VAL A 54 -13.70 -2.52 -18.34
C VAL A 54 -14.84 -2.54 -17.34
N ARG A 55 -16.06 -2.25 -17.77
CA ARG A 55 -17.25 -2.38 -16.92
C ARG A 55 -17.65 -3.85 -16.81
N ARG A 56 -17.92 -4.32 -15.59
CA ARG A 56 -18.41 -5.68 -15.33
C ARG A 56 -19.50 -5.65 -14.26
N GLY A 57 -20.76 -5.57 -14.71
CA GLY A 57 -21.91 -5.42 -13.82
C GLY A 57 -21.80 -4.13 -13.00
N PRO A 58 -21.86 -4.21 -11.64
CA PRO A 58 -21.71 -3.04 -10.77
C PRO A 58 -20.24 -2.61 -10.58
N TYR A 59 -19.28 -3.43 -10.99
CA TYR A 59 -17.85 -3.17 -10.79
C TYR A 59 -17.17 -2.68 -12.06
N ARG A 60 -15.94 -2.20 -11.91
CA ARG A 60 -14.99 -1.95 -13.00
C ARG A 60 -13.73 -2.76 -12.78
N LEU A 61 -13.17 -3.29 -13.86
CA LEU A 61 -11.86 -3.93 -13.86
C LEU A 61 -10.84 -2.89 -14.31
N ALA A 62 -9.93 -2.52 -13.40
CA ALA A 62 -8.78 -1.69 -13.70
C ALA A 62 -7.61 -2.61 -14.04
N HIS A 63 -6.98 -2.35 -15.18
CA HIS A 63 -5.83 -3.12 -15.64
C HIS A 63 -4.56 -2.27 -15.53
N PHE A 64 -3.47 -2.92 -15.15
CA PHE A 64 -2.15 -2.34 -14.99
C PHE A 64 -1.11 -3.23 -15.68
N ASP A 65 -0.12 -2.61 -16.31
CA ASP A 65 1.07 -3.30 -16.81
C ASP A 65 2.23 -3.01 -15.86
N LEU A 66 2.64 -4.03 -15.11
CA LEU A 66 3.71 -3.89 -14.12
C LEU A 66 5.06 -4.18 -14.78
N LEU A 67 6.03 -3.31 -14.49
CA LEU A 67 7.43 -3.61 -14.73
C LEU A 67 7.86 -4.80 -13.87
N ARG A 68 8.88 -5.53 -14.35
CA ARG A 68 9.45 -6.65 -13.59
C ARG A 68 10.01 -6.19 -12.24
N GLU A 69 10.60 -4.99 -12.20
CA GLU A 69 11.08 -4.39 -10.96
C GLU A 69 9.94 -4.14 -9.96
N THR A 70 8.83 -3.55 -10.39
CA THR A 70 7.64 -3.33 -9.55
C THR A 70 7.14 -4.65 -8.98
N TRP A 71 7.05 -5.69 -9.80
CA TRP A 71 6.64 -7.03 -9.36
C TRP A 71 7.56 -7.60 -8.28
N GLN A 72 8.88 -7.51 -8.48
CA GLN A 72 9.88 -8.05 -7.54
C GLN A 72 9.99 -7.26 -6.24
N ARG A 73 9.78 -5.94 -6.29
CA ARG A 73 9.91 -5.05 -5.12
C ARG A 73 8.66 -4.93 -4.27
N THR A 74 7.53 -5.44 -4.75
CA THR A 74 6.24 -5.34 -4.06
C THR A 74 5.67 -6.70 -3.73
N ASN A 75 4.61 -6.70 -2.92
CA ASN A 75 3.94 -7.91 -2.47
C ASN A 75 3.01 -8.49 -3.54
N PHE A 76 2.93 -7.87 -4.72
CA PHE A 76 2.20 -8.39 -5.87
C PHE A 76 2.70 -9.79 -6.28
N GLN A 77 3.99 -10.09 -6.09
CA GLN A 77 4.55 -11.40 -6.38
C GLN A 77 3.98 -12.56 -5.54
N PHE A 78 3.29 -12.25 -4.44
CA PHE A 78 2.63 -13.22 -3.59
C PHE A 78 1.11 -13.23 -3.77
N ALA A 79 0.58 -12.32 -4.61
CA ALA A 79 -0.84 -12.25 -4.87
C ALA A 79 -1.28 -13.33 -5.87
N HIS A 80 -2.54 -13.73 -5.76
CA HIS A 80 -3.22 -14.62 -6.69
C HIS A 80 -4.65 -14.09 -6.91
N PRO A 81 -5.39 -14.60 -7.91
CA PRO A 81 -6.81 -14.27 -8.05
C PRO A 81 -7.56 -14.47 -6.71
N GLY A 82 -8.36 -13.47 -6.33
CA GLY A 82 -9.07 -13.40 -5.05
C GLY A 82 -8.32 -12.69 -3.91
N THR A 83 -7.01 -12.45 -4.01
CA THR A 83 -6.26 -11.66 -3.02
C THR A 83 -6.83 -10.24 -2.96
N LEU A 84 -7.14 -9.72 -1.76
CA LEU A 84 -7.53 -8.32 -1.60
C LEU A 84 -6.32 -7.38 -1.65
N VAL A 85 -6.47 -6.29 -2.38
CA VAL A 85 -5.51 -5.18 -2.43
C VAL A 85 -6.19 -3.87 -2.05
N ASN A 86 -5.48 -3.03 -1.30
CA ASN A 86 -5.93 -1.70 -0.93
C ASN A 86 -5.88 -0.78 -2.14
N LEU A 87 -6.92 0.04 -2.33
CA LEU A 87 -7.04 0.97 -3.44
C LEU A 87 -7.25 2.40 -2.93
N GLU A 88 -6.50 3.33 -3.50
CA GLU A 88 -6.64 4.77 -3.25
C GLU A 88 -6.43 5.53 -4.56
N ARG A 89 -7.36 6.44 -4.90
CA ARG A 89 -7.21 7.32 -6.06
C ARG A 89 -6.18 8.42 -5.78
N SER A 90 -5.56 8.92 -6.83
CA SER A 90 -4.66 10.07 -6.71
C SER A 90 -5.37 11.26 -6.05
N LEU A 91 -4.67 11.93 -5.14
CA LEU A 91 -5.19 13.09 -4.41
C LEU A 91 -5.48 14.24 -5.40
N PRO A 92 -6.73 14.72 -5.50
CA PRO A 92 -7.02 15.90 -6.32
C PRO A 92 -6.38 17.16 -5.72
N ALA A 93 -6.13 18.18 -6.55
CA ALA A 93 -5.47 19.42 -6.12
C ALA A 93 -6.21 20.17 -4.99
N ASN A 94 -7.54 20.04 -4.94
CA ASN A 94 -8.40 20.57 -3.88
C ASN A 94 -8.80 19.51 -2.83
N GLY A 95 -8.12 18.36 -2.83
CA GLY A 95 -8.39 17.24 -1.94
C GLY A 95 -7.90 17.49 -0.51
N ARG A 96 -8.38 16.67 0.42
CA ARG A 96 -7.93 16.69 1.82
C ARG A 96 -6.80 15.70 2.02
N LEU A 97 -5.71 16.14 2.62
CA LEU A 97 -4.63 15.27 3.09
C LEU A 97 -5.01 14.68 4.46
N GLY A 98 -5.73 13.56 4.48
CA GLY A 98 -6.23 12.95 5.71
C GLY A 98 -5.20 12.11 6.48
N GLY A 99 -4.19 11.58 5.79
CA GLY A 99 -3.06 10.88 6.37
C GLY A 99 -1.78 11.71 6.27
N HIS A 100 -0.80 11.22 5.51
CA HIS A 100 0.45 11.92 5.21
C HIS A 100 0.78 11.86 3.72
N PHE A 101 1.88 12.47 3.29
CA PHE A 101 2.30 12.39 1.89
C PHE A 101 2.76 10.98 1.54
N VAL A 102 1.96 10.29 0.74
CA VAL A 102 2.29 8.99 0.16
C VAL A 102 2.53 9.18 -1.34
N THR A 103 3.71 8.81 -1.81
CA THR A 103 4.10 8.92 -3.22
C THR A 103 3.64 7.72 -4.03
N GLY A 104 3.56 6.58 -3.36
CA GLY A 104 3.30 5.27 -3.93
C GLY A 104 4.55 4.60 -4.52
N HIS A 105 5.73 5.00 -4.06
CA HIS A 105 7.01 4.40 -4.40
C HIS A 105 7.48 3.53 -3.23
N ILE A 106 7.31 2.22 -3.39
CA ILE A 106 7.60 1.25 -2.33
C ILE A 106 9.10 1.13 -2.09
N ASP A 107 9.53 1.35 -0.85
CA ASP A 107 10.94 1.30 -0.43
C ASP A 107 11.42 -0.13 -0.15
N GLY A 108 10.50 -0.99 0.26
CA GLY A 108 10.80 -2.38 0.53
C GLY A 108 9.61 -3.19 1.03
N LEU A 109 9.88 -4.48 1.24
CA LEU A 109 8.92 -5.43 1.76
C LEU A 109 9.14 -5.65 3.25
N GLY A 110 8.10 -5.43 4.03
CA GLY A 110 8.01 -5.89 5.41
C GLY A 110 7.41 -7.27 5.51
N ARG A 111 7.57 -7.91 6.67
CA ARG A 111 6.90 -9.16 7.03
C ARG A 111 6.14 -9.02 8.33
N ILE A 112 4.91 -9.50 8.36
CA ILE A 112 4.09 -9.50 9.59
C ILE A 112 4.65 -10.55 10.55
N GLU A 113 5.15 -10.11 11.71
CA GLU A 113 5.68 -10.96 12.78
C GLU A 113 4.63 -11.24 13.86
N ARG A 114 3.72 -10.29 14.09
CA ARG A 114 2.62 -10.43 15.04
C ARG A 114 1.36 -9.78 14.49
N TRP A 115 0.23 -10.47 14.64
CA TRP A 115 -1.07 -9.99 14.22
C TRP A 115 -2.15 -10.55 15.13
N GLU A 116 -2.59 -9.74 16.09
CA GLU A 116 -3.47 -10.19 17.16
C GLU A 116 -4.49 -9.11 17.50
N ARG A 117 -5.72 -9.54 17.83
CA ARG A 117 -6.75 -8.66 18.36
C ARG A 117 -6.51 -8.41 19.85
N VAL A 118 -6.56 -7.15 20.26
CA VAL A 118 -6.42 -6.71 21.66
C VAL A 118 -7.58 -5.77 21.97
N GLY A 119 -8.62 -6.30 22.62
CA GLY A 119 -9.86 -5.56 22.84
C GLY A 119 -10.54 -5.20 21.51
N PRO A 120 -10.87 -3.92 21.25
CA PRO A 120 -11.45 -3.50 19.98
C PRO A 120 -10.42 -3.44 18.84
N ASP A 121 -9.15 -3.20 19.16
CA ASP A 121 -8.10 -2.93 18.18
C ASP A 121 -7.28 -4.18 17.83
N HIS A 122 -6.36 -4.04 16.88
CA HIS A 122 -5.35 -5.04 16.57
C HIS A 122 -3.95 -4.49 16.77
N VAL A 123 -3.06 -5.32 17.33
CA VAL A 123 -1.62 -5.06 17.34
C VAL A 123 -0.99 -5.69 16.11
N LEU A 124 -0.29 -4.85 15.33
CA LEU A 124 0.48 -5.26 14.17
C LEU A 124 1.96 -5.04 14.46
N GLU A 125 2.75 -6.10 14.36
CA GLU A 125 4.20 -6.00 14.40
C GLU A 125 4.77 -6.45 13.06
N ILE A 126 5.58 -5.58 12.46
CA ILE A 126 6.19 -5.82 11.15
C ILE A 126 7.70 -5.76 11.30
N SER A 127 8.40 -6.74 10.72
CA SER A 127 9.84 -6.65 10.46
C SER A 127 10.08 -5.94 9.13
N ALA A 128 11.17 -5.17 9.03
CA ALA A 128 11.45 -4.38 7.84
C ALA A 128 12.96 -4.30 7.52
N PRO A 129 13.33 -4.10 6.24
CA PRO A 129 14.72 -3.91 5.84
C PRO A 129 15.34 -2.66 6.45
N ALA A 130 16.66 -2.67 6.64
CA ALA A 130 17.40 -1.54 7.24
C ALA A 130 17.25 -0.22 6.47
N GLN A 131 17.06 -0.30 5.14
CA GLN A 131 16.81 0.88 4.30
C GLN A 131 15.47 1.57 4.59
N VAL A 132 14.47 0.83 5.08
CA VAL A 132 13.19 1.39 5.52
C VAL A 132 13.29 1.83 6.97
N MET A 133 13.84 0.95 7.84
CA MET A 133 13.91 1.16 9.29
C MET A 133 14.63 2.45 9.69
N ARG A 134 15.61 2.92 8.92
CA ARG A 134 16.31 4.19 9.20
C ARG A 134 15.40 5.42 9.20
N TYR A 135 14.23 5.35 8.57
CA TYR A 135 13.24 6.42 8.51
C TYR A 135 12.05 6.19 9.46
N VAL A 136 12.00 5.05 10.15
CA VAL A 136 10.91 4.70 11.07
C VAL A 136 11.20 5.28 12.44
N VAL A 137 10.39 6.25 12.86
CA VAL A 137 10.52 6.92 14.16
C VAL A 137 9.26 6.73 15.01
N PHE A 138 9.42 6.69 16.33
CA PHE A 138 8.28 6.60 17.25
C PHE A 138 7.35 7.81 17.06
N LYS A 139 6.04 7.55 16.93
CA LYS A 139 5.00 8.54 16.59
C LYS A 139 5.13 9.18 15.21
N GLY A 140 6.05 8.71 14.37
CA GLY A 140 6.10 9.09 12.95
C GLY A 140 5.07 8.37 12.10
N SER A 141 4.95 8.82 10.85
CA SER A 141 4.10 8.20 9.83
C SER A 141 4.86 7.12 9.06
N ILE A 142 4.13 6.11 8.61
CA ILE A 142 4.58 5.13 7.62
C ILE A 142 3.38 4.65 6.82
N ALA A 143 3.57 4.36 5.53
CA ALA A 143 2.55 3.67 4.74
C ALA A 143 2.82 2.16 4.71
N VAL A 144 1.82 1.36 5.11
CA VAL A 144 1.84 -0.10 5.03
C VAL A 144 0.74 -0.57 4.10
N ASP A 145 1.08 -1.21 2.98
CA ASP A 145 0.14 -1.53 1.90
C ASP A 145 -0.70 -0.30 1.48
N GLY A 146 -0.09 0.89 1.50
CA GLY A 146 -0.76 2.16 1.19
C GLY A 146 -1.66 2.70 2.30
N ILE A 147 -1.65 2.10 3.50
CA ILE A 147 -2.39 2.62 4.66
C ILE A 147 -1.46 3.54 5.45
N SER A 148 -1.82 4.81 5.58
CA SER A 148 -1.15 5.78 6.45
C SER A 148 -1.38 5.41 7.91
N LEU A 149 -0.30 5.13 8.62
CA LEU A 149 -0.35 4.62 9.99
C LEU A 149 0.68 5.33 10.88
N THR A 150 0.35 5.42 12.17
CA THR A 150 1.23 5.96 13.19
C THR A 150 2.05 4.86 13.83
N VAL A 151 3.37 5.01 13.83
CA VAL A 151 4.30 4.08 14.49
C VAL A 151 4.11 4.17 16.02
N ALA A 152 3.63 3.09 16.61
CA ALA A 152 3.36 2.97 18.04
C ALA A 152 4.57 2.45 18.84
N GLY A 153 5.59 1.93 18.18
CA GLY A 153 6.83 1.47 18.80
C GLY A 153 7.87 1.09 17.77
N VAL A 154 9.15 1.32 18.08
CA VAL A 154 10.28 0.97 17.22
C VAL A 154 11.09 -0.12 17.91
N ARG A 155 11.48 -1.14 17.14
CA ARG A 155 12.33 -2.27 17.57
C ARG A 155 13.54 -2.35 16.62
N PRO A 156 14.61 -3.08 17.00
CA PRO A 156 15.84 -3.13 16.19
C PRO A 156 15.65 -3.57 14.73
N LYS A 157 14.68 -4.45 14.45
CA LYS A 157 14.42 -5.01 13.11
C LYS A 157 12.98 -4.81 12.64
N GLY A 158 12.24 -3.89 13.26
CA GLY A 158 10.82 -3.73 12.96
C GLY A 158 10.11 -2.68 13.80
N PHE A 159 8.81 -2.60 13.65
CA PHE A 159 7.98 -1.61 14.35
C PHE A 159 6.62 -2.19 14.73
N ARG A 160 5.90 -1.46 15.59
CA ARG A 160 4.55 -1.77 16.05
C ARG A 160 3.59 -0.68 15.60
N ILE A 161 2.39 -1.09 15.18
CA ILE A 161 1.26 -0.20 14.86
C ILE A 161 0.00 -0.75 15.54
N TRP A 162 -0.91 0.17 15.88
CA TRP A 162 -2.28 -0.16 16.30
C TRP A 162 -3.24 0.05 15.13
N ILE A 163 -4.10 -0.94 14.89
CA ILE A 163 -5.11 -0.91 13.84
C ILE A 163 -6.49 -0.88 14.48
N ILE A 164 -7.22 0.22 14.24
CA ILE A 164 -8.59 0.40 14.71
C ILE A 164 -9.59 -0.46 13.91
N PRO A 165 -10.78 -0.77 14.46
CA PRO A 165 -11.79 -1.58 13.77
C PRO A 165 -12.10 -1.12 12.34
N HIS A 166 -12.30 0.19 12.15
CA HIS A 166 -12.63 0.75 10.85
C HIS A 166 -11.55 0.44 9.80
N THR A 167 -10.27 0.68 10.12
CA THR A 167 -9.14 0.39 9.22
C THR A 167 -9.03 -1.11 8.93
N PHE A 168 -9.23 -1.97 9.92
CA PHE A 168 -9.24 -3.41 9.71
C PHE A 168 -10.34 -3.83 8.72
N GLU A 169 -11.55 -3.30 8.90
CA GLU A 169 -12.72 -3.65 8.08
C GLU A 169 -12.61 -3.18 6.64
N VAL A 170 -12.13 -1.96 6.38
CA VAL A 170 -12.15 -1.36 5.02
C VAL A 170 -10.93 -1.74 4.17
N THR A 171 -9.89 -2.29 4.77
CA THR A 171 -8.62 -2.62 4.09
C THR A 171 -8.41 -4.12 3.89
N ASN A 172 -7.34 -4.47 3.18
CA ASN A 172 -6.88 -5.85 2.98
C ASN A 172 -6.38 -6.51 4.27
N LEU A 173 -6.16 -5.76 5.36
CA LEU A 173 -5.64 -6.27 6.62
C LEU A 173 -6.54 -7.37 7.20
N ARG A 174 -7.85 -7.35 6.91
CA ARG A 174 -8.78 -8.41 7.29
C ARG A 174 -8.48 -9.80 6.72
N GLN A 175 -7.64 -9.89 5.69
CA GLN A 175 -7.17 -11.16 5.12
C GLN A 175 -5.70 -11.48 5.44
N ARG A 176 -4.99 -10.55 6.11
CA ARG A 176 -3.58 -10.74 6.43
C ARG A 176 -3.39 -11.65 7.64
N LYS A 177 -2.24 -12.34 7.65
CA LYS A 177 -1.79 -13.21 8.74
C LYS A 177 -0.29 -13.05 8.98
N VAL A 178 0.17 -13.59 10.11
CA VAL A 178 1.60 -13.71 10.41
C VAL A 178 2.32 -14.43 9.26
N GLY A 179 3.48 -13.89 8.87
CA GLY A 179 4.28 -14.35 7.75
C GLY A 179 3.98 -13.65 6.43
N ASP A 180 2.85 -12.96 6.28
CA ASP A 180 2.52 -12.25 5.03
C ASP A 180 3.46 -11.07 4.78
N ALA A 181 3.69 -10.79 3.50
CA ALA A 181 4.48 -9.63 3.06
C ALA A 181 3.60 -8.39 2.86
N VAL A 182 4.11 -7.24 3.29
CA VAL A 182 3.47 -5.92 3.14
C VAL A 182 4.41 -4.95 2.43
N ASN A 183 3.84 -4.11 1.56
CA ASN A 183 4.58 -3.02 0.94
C ASN A 183 4.81 -1.93 1.99
N LEU A 184 6.04 -1.43 2.09
CA LEU A 184 6.41 -0.35 3.00
C LEU A 184 6.89 0.86 2.21
N GLU A 185 6.33 2.02 2.53
CA GLU A 185 6.84 3.33 2.11
C GLU A 185 7.07 4.17 3.36
N ALA A 186 8.33 4.59 3.54
CA ALA A 186 8.71 5.50 4.61
C ALA A 186 8.27 6.93 4.30
N ASP A 187 8.03 7.72 5.34
CA ASP A 187 7.65 9.14 5.20
C ASP A 187 8.69 9.89 4.35
N LEU A 188 8.20 10.51 3.28
CA LEU A 188 8.98 11.28 2.33
C LEU A 188 9.82 12.36 3.02
N ILE A 189 9.30 12.99 4.08
CA ILE A 189 10.00 14.05 4.81
C ILE A 189 11.32 13.52 5.40
N GLY A 190 11.33 12.30 5.93
CA GLY A 190 12.53 11.70 6.53
C GLY A 190 13.69 11.56 5.53
N LYS A 191 13.38 11.24 4.26
CA LYS A 191 14.37 11.11 3.19
C LYS A 191 15.00 12.45 2.82
N TYR A 192 14.18 13.49 2.68
CA TYR A 192 14.68 14.84 2.40
C TYR A 192 15.51 15.39 3.55
N VAL A 193 15.10 15.16 4.81
CA VAL A 193 15.87 15.56 5.99
C VAL A 193 17.22 14.85 6.03
N GLU A 194 17.27 13.54 5.80
CA GLU A 194 18.55 12.80 5.75
C GLU A 194 19.47 13.37 4.66
N GLN A 195 18.94 13.57 3.44
CA GLN A 195 19.73 14.12 2.35
C GLN A 195 20.26 15.52 2.67
N PHE A 196 19.43 16.39 3.25
CA PHE A 196 19.83 17.74 3.61
C PHE A 196 20.92 17.77 4.70
N VAL A 197 20.83 16.86 5.68
CA VAL A 197 21.84 16.76 6.76
C VAL A 197 23.14 16.14 6.24
N ARG A 198 23.10 15.16 5.33
CA ARG A 198 24.30 14.53 4.74
C ARG A 198 25.11 15.43 3.81
N LEU A 199 24.46 16.46 3.25
CA LEU A 199 25.11 17.44 2.38
C LEU A 199 25.87 18.51 3.17
N LYS A 200 25.77 18.51 4.50
CA LYS A 200 26.59 19.31 5.41
C LYS A 200 27.74 18.50 5.96
#